data_AF-Q2PCJ3-F1
#
_entry.id   AF-Q2PCJ3-F1
#
_cell.length_a   1.000
_cell.length_b   1.000
_cell.length_c   1.000
_cell.angle_alpha   90.00
_cell.angle_beta   90.00
_cell.angle_gamma   90.00
#
_symmetry.space_group_name_H-M   'P 1'
#
loop_
_entity.id
_entity.type
_entity.pdbx_description
1 polymer ?
#
loop_
_entity_poly.entity_id
_entity_poly.type
_entity_poly.pdbx_seq_one_letter_code
_entity_poly.pdbx_strand_id
1 'polypeptide(L)' 'LASKLESWTSMLMLDPQKQYADVVIEVLPTQLIPDDNERKVLRVRLVMKEGVKYFDPVYLFDEGSTV' A
#
# COMPACT_ATOMS: atom_id res chain seq x y z
N LEU A 1 -6.67 20.40 -15.28
CA LEU A 1 -5.34 21.02 -15.00
C LEU A 1 -5.03 21.00 -13.50
N ALA A 2 -5.91 21.55 -12.65
CA ALA A 2 -5.74 21.57 -11.19
C ALA A 2 -5.61 20.18 -10.55
N SER A 3 -6.49 19.22 -10.86
CA SER A 3 -6.40 17.83 -10.36
C SER A 3 -5.11 17.11 -10.75
N LYS A 4 -4.59 17.40 -11.95
CA LYS A 4 -3.32 16.86 -12.41
C LYS A 4 -2.18 17.46 -11.58
N LEU A 5 -2.20 18.77 -11.35
CA LEU A 5 -1.20 19.47 -10.53
C LEU A 5 -1.19 18.95 -9.07
N GLU A 6 -2.37 18.74 -8.46
CA GLU A 6 -2.50 18.15 -7.12
C GLU A 6 -1.95 16.70 -7.05
N SER A 7 -2.17 15.91 -8.09
CA SER A 7 -1.57 14.57 -8.22
C SER A 7 -0.04 14.65 -8.28
N TRP A 8 0.52 15.58 -9.04
CA TRP A 8 1.98 15.78 -9.12
C TRP A 8 2.57 16.22 -7.79
N THR A 9 1.91 17.15 -7.09
CA THR A 9 2.34 17.59 -5.76
C THR A 9 2.33 16.43 -4.77
N SER A 10 1.30 15.58 -4.81
CA SER A 10 1.20 14.39 -3.97
C SER A 10 2.33 13.39 -4.26
N MET A 11 2.60 13.12 -5.53
CA MET A 11 3.71 12.24 -5.95
C MET A 11 5.08 12.76 -5.53
N LEU A 12 5.30 14.08 -5.57
CA LEU A 12 6.60 14.68 -5.27
C LEU A 12 6.85 14.89 -3.77
N MET A 13 5.80 15.21 -3.02
CA MET A 13 5.94 15.67 -1.63
C MET A 13 5.45 14.65 -0.60
N LEU A 14 4.45 13.83 -0.95
CA LEU A 14 3.80 12.90 -0.01
C LEU A 14 4.27 11.46 -0.20
N ASP A 15 4.34 10.99 -1.45
CA ASP A 15 4.77 9.61 -1.73
C ASP A 15 6.16 9.24 -1.19
N PRO A 16 7.19 10.11 -1.24
CA PRO A 16 8.49 9.80 -0.67
C PRO A 16 8.44 9.53 0.85
N GLN A 17 7.44 10.03 1.57
CA GLN A 17 7.34 9.83 3.02
C GLN A 17 7.05 8.35 3.37
N LYS A 18 6.48 7.58 2.44
CA LYS A 18 6.21 6.14 2.62
C LYS A 18 7.47 5.35 2.96
N GLN A 19 8.64 5.77 2.50
CA GLN A 19 9.92 5.08 2.77
C GLN A 19 10.33 5.11 4.25
N TYR A 20 9.77 6.05 5.03
CA TYR A 20 10.06 6.22 6.45
C TYR A 20 9.01 5.56 7.35
N ALA A 21 7.90 5.08 6.78
CA ALA A 21 6.84 4.43 7.54
C ALA A 21 7.27 3.01 7.94
N ASP A 22 6.99 2.62 9.18
CA ASP A 22 7.16 1.24 9.63
C ASP A 22 6.04 0.33 9.07
N VAL A 23 4.89 0.92 8.75
CA VAL A 23 3.75 0.24 8.12
C VAL A 23 3.12 1.13 7.06
N VAL A 24 2.86 0.58 5.86
CA VAL A 24 2.10 1.24 4.79
C VAL A 24 0.91 0.35 4.40
N ILE A 25 -0.28 0.93 4.38
CA ILE A 25 -1.48 0.30 3.83
C ILE A 25 -1.70 0.85 2.43
N GLU A 26 -1.48 0.03 1.40
CA GLU A 26 -1.72 0.41 0.01
C GLU A 26 -3.10 -0.08 -0.44
N VAL A 27 -3.93 0.84 -0.93
CA VAL A 27 -5.25 0.54 -1.48
C VAL A 27 -5.19 0.60 -3.00
N LEU A 28 -5.47 -0.53 -3.64
CA LEU A 28 -5.38 -0.71 -5.09
C LEU A 28 -6.72 -1.21 -5.65
N PRO A 29 -6.99 -0.99 -6.94
CA PRO A 29 -8.10 -1.66 -7.62
C PRO A 29 -8.01 -3.18 -7.46
N THR A 30 -9.17 -3.83 -7.32
CA THR A 30 -9.23 -5.30 -7.27
C THR A 30 -8.74 -5.91 -8.59
N GLN A 31 -8.21 -7.12 -8.52
CA GLN A 31 -7.89 -7.94 -9.70
C GLN A 31 -8.88 -9.10 -9.87
N LEU A 32 -9.86 -9.23 -8.97
CA LEU A 32 -10.83 -10.32 -8.97
C LEU A 32 -12.02 -10.04 -9.91
N ILE A 33 -12.28 -8.77 -10.20
CA ILE A 33 -13.40 -8.32 -11.03
C ILE A 33 -12.81 -7.54 -12.22
N PRO A 34 -12.91 -8.05 -13.45
CA PRO A 34 -12.49 -7.32 -14.64
C PRO A 34 -13.27 -6.01 -14.79
N ASP A 35 -12.58 -4.94 -15.21
CA ASP A 35 -13.16 -3.62 -15.49
C ASP A 35 -14.01 -3.02 -14.35
N ASP A 36 -13.65 -3.29 -13.09
CA ASP A 36 -14.33 -2.70 -11.93
C ASP A 36 -14.12 -1.18 -11.85
N ASN A 37 -15.12 -0.46 -12.33
CA ASN A 37 -15.18 1.00 -12.29
C ASN A 37 -15.85 1.53 -11.01
N GLU A 38 -16.58 0.69 -10.27
CA GLU A 38 -17.27 1.09 -9.04
C GLU A 38 -16.31 1.17 -7.85
N ARG A 39 -15.21 0.39 -7.87
CA ARG A 39 -14.15 0.38 -6.86
C ARG A 39 -14.65 0.12 -5.43
N LYS A 40 -15.70 -0.69 -5.30
CA LYS A 40 -16.22 -1.15 -3.99
C LYS A 40 -15.40 -2.32 -3.44
N VAL A 41 -14.83 -3.15 -4.32
CA VAL A 41 -13.94 -4.24 -3.94
C VAL A 41 -12.50 -3.80 -4.20
N LEU A 42 -11.66 -3.91 -3.18
CA LEU A 42 -10.31 -3.36 -3.21
C LEU A 42 -9.29 -4.45 -2.94
N ARG A 43 -8.13 -4.34 -3.59
CA ARG A 43 -6.95 -5.11 -3.25
C ARG A 43 -6.11 -4.26 -2.30
N VAL A 44 -5.95 -4.72 -1.07
CA VAL A 44 -5.19 -3.99 -0.04
C VAL A 44 -3.89 -4.73 0.24
N ARG A 45 -2.77 -4.00 0.29
CA ARG A 45 -1.48 -4.54 0.74
C ARG A 45 -1.12 -3.92 2.08
N LEU A 46 -0.75 -4.75 3.05
CA LEU A 46 -0.13 -4.33 4.30
C LEU A 46 1.38 -4.54 4.18
N VAL A 47 2.13 -3.47 3.93
CA VAL A 47 3.59 -3.51 3.84
C VAL A 47 4.15 -3.15 5.20
N MET A 48 4.91 -4.07 5.80
CA MET A 48 5.46 -3.93 7.15
C MET A 48 6.98 -3.97 7.07
N LYS A 49 7.63 -3.05 7.79
CA LYS A 49 9.07 -2.96 7.84
C LYS A 49 9.62 -3.97 8.85
N GLU A 50 10.61 -4.73 8.40
CA GLU A 50 11.34 -5.68 9.24
C GLU A 50 12.30 -4.98 10.21
N GLY A 51 12.56 -5.63 11.35
CA GLY A 51 13.58 -5.20 12.32
C GLY A 51 13.23 -3.94 13.11
N VAL A 52 11.96 -3.52 13.13
CA VAL A 52 11.49 -2.40 13.96
C VAL A 52 11.36 -2.89 15.41
N LYS A 53 12.00 -2.18 16.34
CA LYS A 53 12.00 -2.57 17.76
C LYS A 53 10.57 -2.60 18.30
N TYR A 54 10.20 -3.72 18.93
CA TYR A 54 8.86 -3.96 19.49
C TYR A 54 7.74 -4.07 18.47
N PHE A 55 8.07 -4.39 17.22
CA PHE A 55 7.10 -4.60 16.16
C PHE A 55 7.47 -5.85 15.36
N ASP A 56 6.64 -6.88 15.50
CA ASP A 56 6.79 -8.14 14.77
C ASP A 56 5.76 -8.16 13.62
N PRO A 57 6.20 -8.23 12.35
CA PRO A 57 5.31 -8.26 11.19
C PRO A 57 4.37 -9.48 11.21
N VAL A 58 3.12 -9.28 10.78
CA VAL A 58 2.18 -10.41 10.65
C VAL A 58 2.50 -11.21 9.39
N TYR A 59 2.38 -12.54 9.49
CA TYR A 59 2.56 -13.46 8.37
C TYR A 59 1.39 -14.44 8.30
N LEU A 60 1.32 -15.17 7.18
CA LEU A 60 0.32 -16.21 6.96
C LEU A 60 1.04 -17.55 6.73
N PHE A 61 0.65 -18.57 7.48
CA PHE A 61 1.23 -19.92 7.52
C PHE A 61 2.67 -20.01 8.03
N ASP A 62 3.65 -19.50 7.26
CA ASP A 62 5.07 -19.66 7.55
C ASP A 62 5.81 -18.34 7.30
N GLU A 63 6.54 -17.88 8.30
CA GLU A 63 7.21 -16.57 8.29
C GLU A 63 8.34 -16.56 7.25
N GLY A 64 8.36 -15.51 6.40
CA GLY A 64 9.36 -15.34 5.33
C GLY A 64 9.10 -16.15 4.05
N SER A 65 8.12 -17.05 4.05
CA SER A 65 7.70 -17.80 2.85
C SER A 65 6.72 -16.99 1.97
N THR A 66 6.65 -17.32 0.68
CA THR A 66 5.62 -16.80 -0.23
C THR A 66 4.51 -17.82 -0.37
N VAL A 67 3.27 -17.41 -0.07
CA VAL A 67 2.08 -18.26 -0.09
C VAL A 67 1.01 -17.70 -1.02
#